data_AF-A0A7C2TV09-F1
#
_entry.id   AF-A0A7C2TV09-F1
#
_cell.length_a   1.000
_cell.length_b   1.000
_cell.length_c   1.000
_cell.angle_alpha   90.00
_cell.angle_beta   90.00
_cell.angle_gamma   90.00
#
_symmetry.space_group_name_H-M   'P 1'
#
loop_
_entity.id
_entity.type
_entity.pdbx_description
1 polymer ?
#
loop_
_entity_poly.entity_id
_entity_poly.type
_entity_poly.pdbx_seq_one_letter_code
_entity_poly.pdbx_strand_id
1 'polypeptide(L)'
;MRSTIRITDAELYQSLGGRQGSDPREKTTANLAAVPFGVIFRPYLWPSRAVKGSEHEQRRRTAMRMPMVLRTVALGLALTELCIPRASEGTAGAVNIVSHRYVIPGYDEPNTPPNVPISDALRAALTDPAVIRDGRVNLNQTGYVRFFDGNRARPPEAIVILVPGPIGGANAFRFLATEVVRRSGGAIEVWALDRRANLLEDLLPLWRAERMGTVEAALEALAQITEHPDGRGGYIANHYEEVGRFMSEWGLDVHVRDVKAVVEEARKIAGARIVLGGHSLGAILAQAFAAYDFEGVPGYRLIHGVILLDGTGIPGMSPLITDEQYLAGLDALRSPTRPEDAPFALHPFGPYHFQLLEIAALLAL
;
A
#
# COMPACT_ATOMS: atom_id res chain seq x y z
N MET A 1 27.75 -25.08 -10.75
CA MET A 1 26.47 -25.66 -11.20
C MET A 1 25.46 -25.44 -10.08
N ARG A 2 24.64 -24.40 -10.15
CA ARG A 2 23.54 -24.16 -9.21
C ARG A 2 22.24 -24.28 -9.98
N SER A 3 21.42 -25.20 -9.54
CA SER A 3 20.11 -25.55 -10.10
C SER A 3 19.13 -24.40 -9.89
N THR A 4 18.59 -23.90 -10.98
CA THR A 4 17.43 -23.00 -11.02
C THR A 4 16.20 -23.80 -10.60
N ILE A 5 15.53 -23.39 -9.52
CA ILE A 5 14.22 -23.93 -9.16
C ILE A 5 13.21 -23.26 -10.11
N ARG A 6 12.70 -24.03 -11.07
CA ARG A 6 11.48 -23.72 -11.81
C ARG A 6 10.35 -24.43 -11.08
N ILE A 7 9.32 -23.71 -10.68
CA ILE A 7 8.01 -24.30 -10.38
C ILE A 7 7.03 -23.59 -11.32
N THR A 8 6.45 -24.36 -12.23
CA THR A 8 5.34 -23.92 -13.07
C THR A 8 4.10 -24.68 -12.60
N ASP A 9 3.02 -23.97 -12.27
CA ASP A 9 1.78 -24.46 -11.63
C ASP A 9 0.97 -25.52 -12.42
N ALA A 10 1.50 -26.03 -13.53
CA ALA A 10 0.81 -26.98 -14.40
C ALA A 10 0.94 -28.46 -13.97
N GLU A 11 1.81 -28.81 -13.02
CA GLU A 11 2.06 -30.22 -12.65
C GLU A 11 1.27 -30.73 -11.43
N LEU A 12 0.50 -29.89 -10.73
CA LEU A 12 -0.21 -30.32 -9.51
C LEU A 12 -1.55 -31.04 -9.75
N TYR A 13 -2.05 -31.12 -10.99
CA TYR A 13 -3.42 -31.59 -11.27
C TYR A 13 -3.58 -33.09 -11.57
N GLN A 14 -2.52 -33.92 -11.45
CA GLN A 14 -2.60 -35.36 -11.81
C GLN A 14 -2.31 -36.39 -10.70
N SER A 15 -2.21 -36.02 -9.42
CA SER A 15 -2.01 -37.03 -8.35
C SER A 15 -3.27 -37.45 -7.58
N LEU A 16 -4.44 -36.86 -7.82
CA LEU A 16 -5.68 -37.16 -7.07
C LEU A 16 -6.62 -38.14 -7.80
N GLY A 17 -6.04 -39.18 -8.42
CA GLY A 17 -6.78 -40.25 -9.09
C GLY A 17 -6.75 -41.58 -8.32
N GLY A 18 -7.73 -41.78 -7.42
CA GLY A 18 -8.34 -43.10 -7.19
C GLY A 18 -7.91 -43.90 -5.93
N ARG A 19 -8.86 -44.04 -4.99
CA ARG A 19 -9.45 -45.34 -4.59
C ARG A 19 -10.61 -45.15 -3.60
N GLN A 20 -11.72 -45.83 -3.87
CA GLN A 20 -12.89 -46.01 -3.00
C GLN A 20 -12.59 -46.96 -1.83
N GLY A 21 -13.23 -46.74 -0.68
CA GLY A 21 -13.75 -47.82 0.16
C GLY A 21 -13.69 -47.64 1.69
N SER A 22 -14.89 -47.57 2.29
CA SER A 22 -15.34 -48.07 3.62
C SER A 22 -15.30 -47.17 4.89
N ASP A 23 -16.52 -46.72 5.23
CA ASP A 23 -17.25 -46.54 6.52
C ASP A 23 -16.63 -45.80 7.75
N PRO A 24 -17.39 -44.90 8.42
CA PRO A 24 -16.89 -44.01 9.47
C PRO A 24 -17.26 -44.51 10.87
N ARG A 25 -16.27 -44.55 11.75
CA ARG A 25 -16.39 -44.32 13.21
C ARG A 25 -15.07 -44.67 13.88
N GLU A 26 -14.23 -43.67 14.14
CA GLU A 26 -13.45 -43.69 15.37
C GLU A 26 -12.99 -42.27 15.74
N LYS A 27 -13.48 -41.83 16.88
CA LYS A 27 -13.08 -40.60 17.55
C LYS A 27 -11.64 -40.78 18.02
N THR A 28 -10.74 -39.94 17.54
CA THR A 28 -9.50 -39.65 18.25
C THR A 28 -9.38 -38.14 18.40
N THR A 29 -9.67 -37.67 19.60
CA THR A 29 -9.41 -36.32 20.08
C THR A 29 -7.90 -36.10 20.12
N ALA A 30 -7.35 -35.44 19.10
CA ALA A 30 -6.03 -34.83 19.16
C ALA A 30 -6.21 -33.36 19.54
N ASN A 31 -5.85 -33.04 20.79
CA ASN A 31 -5.71 -31.67 21.27
C ASN A 31 -4.63 -30.96 20.45
N LEU A 32 -5.05 -30.18 19.45
CA LEU A 32 -4.22 -29.11 18.90
C LEU A 32 -4.32 -27.93 19.86
N ALA A 33 -3.31 -27.82 20.71
CA ALA A 33 -3.09 -26.64 21.52
C ALA A 33 -3.08 -25.41 20.61
N ALA A 34 -3.98 -24.47 20.90
CA ALA A 34 -3.98 -23.15 20.31
C ALA A 34 -2.59 -22.54 20.44
N VAL A 35 -1.94 -22.23 19.31
CA VAL A 35 -0.74 -21.38 19.31
C VAL A 35 -1.21 -19.98 19.72
N PRO A 36 -0.75 -19.43 20.84
CA PRO A 36 -1.21 -18.13 21.28
C PRO A 36 -0.54 -17.07 20.39
N PHE A 37 -1.29 -16.49 19.45
CA PHE A 37 -0.92 -15.21 18.85
C PHE A 37 -1.13 -14.10 19.88
N GLY A 38 -0.20 -14.02 20.83
CA GLY A 38 -0.12 -12.98 21.85
C GLY A 38 1.07 -12.08 21.58
N VAL A 39 1.01 -11.23 20.56
CA VAL A 39 1.90 -10.06 20.51
C VAL A 39 1.26 -8.98 21.39
N ILE A 40 1.62 -8.99 22.66
CA ILE A 40 1.31 -7.92 23.59
C ILE A 40 2.08 -6.68 23.12
N PHE A 41 1.40 -5.77 22.42
CA PHE A 41 1.85 -4.39 22.32
C PHE A 41 1.77 -3.79 23.73
N ARG A 42 2.91 -3.70 24.42
CA ARG A 42 3.03 -2.81 25.58
C ARG A 42 3.10 -1.38 25.04
N PRO A 43 2.12 -0.50 25.28
CA PRO A 43 2.32 0.91 25.06
C PRO A 43 3.42 1.36 26.02
N TYR A 44 4.47 2.00 25.49
CA TYR A 44 5.40 2.77 26.29
C TYR A 44 4.64 3.95 26.90
N LEU A 45 4.10 3.74 28.10
CA LEU A 45 3.62 4.79 28.98
C LEU A 45 4.83 5.60 29.46
N TRP A 46 4.92 6.84 29.00
CA TRP A 46 5.76 7.86 29.61
C TRP A 46 5.36 8.00 31.09
N PRO A 47 6.29 8.02 32.06
CA PRO A 47 5.92 8.14 33.46
C PRO A 47 5.43 9.57 33.76
N SER A 48 4.10 9.72 33.81
CA SER A 48 3.43 10.88 34.39
C SER A 48 3.68 10.87 35.91
N ARG A 49 4.61 11.70 36.39
CA ARG A 49 4.68 12.01 37.83
C ARG A 49 3.43 12.80 38.21
N ALA A 50 2.60 12.18 39.03
CA ALA A 50 1.55 12.86 39.76
C ALA A 50 2.16 13.90 40.71
N VAL A 51 1.67 15.14 40.64
CA VAL A 51 1.82 16.12 41.72
C VAL A 51 0.41 16.42 42.21
N LYS A 52 0.12 16.00 43.46
CA LYS A 52 -1.04 16.44 44.23
C LYS A 52 -0.69 17.77 44.90
N GLY A 53 -1.57 18.76 44.68
CA GLY A 53 -2.02 19.81 45.60
C GLY A 53 -0.99 20.73 46.26
N SER A 54 -1.10 22.04 46.01
CA SER A 54 -1.79 23.00 46.90
C SER A 54 -1.48 24.45 46.51
N GLU A 55 -2.43 25.32 46.79
CA GLU A 55 -2.48 26.75 46.52
C GLU A 55 -1.36 27.60 47.16
N HIS A 56 -1.31 28.85 46.67
CA HIS A 56 -0.81 30.08 47.29
C HIS A 56 0.63 30.58 47.00
N GLU A 57 0.65 31.76 46.33
CA GLU A 57 1.40 32.97 46.71
C GLU A 57 2.61 33.44 45.87
N GLN A 58 2.32 34.27 44.86
CA GLN A 58 2.85 35.63 44.68
C GLN A 58 4.33 35.92 45.04
N ARG A 59 5.20 36.19 44.05
CA ARG A 59 5.96 37.47 43.87
C ARG A 59 7.16 37.40 42.89
N ARG A 60 7.17 38.43 42.02
CA ARG A 60 8.30 39.23 41.48
C ARG A 60 9.22 38.66 40.39
N ARG A 61 9.04 39.29 39.22
CA ARG A 61 9.95 39.45 38.08
C ARG A 61 11.41 39.74 38.50
N THR A 62 12.34 38.98 37.93
CA THR A 62 13.70 39.45 37.62
C THR A 62 14.07 38.94 36.23
N ALA A 63 14.33 39.86 35.30
CA ALA A 63 14.68 39.56 33.92
C ALA A 63 16.10 38.98 33.83
N MET A 64 16.24 37.79 33.26
CA MET A 64 17.54 37.21 32.94
C MET A 64 18.02 37.78 31.60
N ARG A 65 19.05 38.63 31.64
CA ARG A 65 19.75 39.16 30.45
C ARG A 65 20.56 38.03 29.80
N MET A 66 20.29 37.74 28.53
CA MET A 66 21.16 36.86 27.71
C MET A 66 22.49 37.55 27.40
N PRO A 67 23.63 36.82 27.47
CA PRO A 67 24.96 37.38 27.19
C PRO A 67 25.14 37.73 25.70
N MET A 68 25.84 38.85 25.46
CA MET A 68 25.98 39.54 24.17
C MET A 68 26.55 38.66 23.03
N VAL A 69 27.31 37.62 23.37
CA VAL A 69 27.98 36.72 22.40
C VAL A 69 26.98 35.87 21.60
N LEU A 70 25.80 35.55 22.16
CA LEU A 70 24.76 34.79 21.44
C LEU A 70 23.98 35.61 20.41
N ARG A 71 23.99 36.95 20.52
CA ARG A 71 23.33 37.84 19.54
C ARG A 71 24.12 37.98 18.25
N THR A 72 25.45 37.84 18.30
CA THR A 72 26.34 38.02 17.14
C THR A 72 26.29 36.81 16.19
N VAL A 73 26.12 35.59 16.73
CA VAL A 73 26.01 34.36 15.92
C VAL A 73 24.66 34.28 15.20
N ALA A 74 23.57 34.70 15.86
CA ALA A 74 22.23 34.74 15.26
C ALA A 74 22.12 35.77 14.11
N LEU A 75 22.84 36.90 14.21
CA LEU A 75 22.86 37.91 13.13
C LEU A 75 23.73 37.47 11.93
N GLY A 76 24.79 36.69 12.17
CA GLY A 76 25.66 36.14 11.11
C GLY A 76 25.00 35.05 10.27
N LEU A 77 24.12 34.24 10.86
CA LEU A 77 23.31 33.24 10.15
C LEU A 77 22.14 33.86 9.36
N ALA A 78 21.57 34.98 9.85
CA ALA A 78 20.52 35.69 9.13
C ALA A 78 21.06 36.47 7.90
N LEU A 79 22.32 36.92 7.93
CA LEU A 79 22.93 37.65 6.81
C LEU A 79 23.51 36.74 5.72
N THR A 80 23.81 35.47 6.02
CA THR A 80 24.25 34.49 5.00
C THR A 80 23.09 33.97 4.14
N GLU A 81 21.86 33.94 4.67
CA GLU A 81 20.61 33.71 3.89
C GLU A 81 20.31 34.83 2.89
N LEU A 82 20.81 36.05 3.10
CA LEU A 82 20.58 37.21 2.22
C LEU A 82 21.53 37.28 1.01
N CYS A 83 22.60 36.48 0.99
CA CYS A 83 23.64 36.53 -0.05
C CYS A 83 23.76 35.26 -0.89
N ILE A 84 22.87 34.28 -0.70
CA ILE A 84 22.71 33.21 -1.69
C ILE A 84 22.03 33.85 -2.91
N PRO A 85 22.64 33.85 -4.11
CA PRO A 85 21.93 34.28 -5.30
C PRO A 85 20.69 33.40 -5.42
N ARG A 86 19.50 33.99 -5.18
CA ARG A 86 18.25 33.38 -5.62
C ARG A 86 18.44 33.19 -7.11
N ALA A 87 18.57 31.92 -7.54
CA ALA A 87 18.42 31.58 -8.93
C ALA A 87 17.19 32.34 -9.40
N SER A 88 17.34 33.17 -10.44
CA SER A 88 16.24 33.90 -11.00
C SER A 88 15.12 32.89 -11.22
N GLU A 89 14.03 33.03 -10.46
CA GLU A 89 12.74 32.46 -10.85
C GLU A 89 12.40 33.19 -12.14
N GLY A 90 12.99 32.71 -13.23
CA GLY A 90 12.48 32.99 -14.55
C GLY A 90 11.01 32.67 -14.50
N THR A 91 10.23 33.53 -15.13
CA THR A 91 8.80 33.34 -15.39
C THR A 91 8.59 32.09 -16.25
N ALA A 92 8.93 30.92 -15.74
CA ALA A 92 8.35 29.66 -16.17
C ALA A 92 6.87 29.83 -15.86
N GLY A 93 6.02 29.76 -16.88
CA GLY A 93 4.57 29.80 -16.67
C GLY A 93 4.23 28.84 -15.54
N ALA A 94 3.41 29.30 -14.59
CA ALA A 94 3.08 28.51 -13.41
C ALA A 94 2.68 27.09 -13.83
N VAL A 95 3.38 26.09 -13.31
CA VAL A 95 3.12 24.67 -13.60
C VAL A 95 1.67 24.37 -13.22
N ASN A 96 0.87 23.87 -14.16
CA ASN A 96 -0.53 23.57 -13.93
C ASN A 96 -0.65 22.10 -13.50
N ILE A 97 -0.61 21.84 -12.20
CA ILE A 97 -0.56 20.47 -11.69
C ILE A 97 -1.96 19.86 -11.74
N VAL A 98 -2.10 18.81 -12.53
CA VAL A 98 -3.33 18.03 -12.69
C VAL A 98 -3.09 16.62 -12.17
N SER A 99 -4.12 16.01 -11.58
CA SER A 99 -4.09 14.61 -11.14
C SER A 99 -5.22 13.80 -11.77
N HIS A 100 -4.91 12.68 -12.42
CA HIS A 100 -5.91 11.77 -13.00
C HIS A 100 -5.68 10.33 -12.53
N ARG A 101 -6.75 9.64 -12.15
CA ARG A 101 -6.74 8.21 -11.80
C ARG A 101 -6.91 7.34 -13.05
N TYR A 102 -6.16 6.24 -13.08
CA TYR A 102 -6.21 5.21 -14.11
C TYR A 102 -6.38 3.86 -13.43
N VAL A 103 -7.15 2.97 -14.04
CA VAL A 103 -7.24 1.56 -13.67
C VAL A 103 -6.99 0.74 -14.93
N ILE A 104 -5.98 -0.12 -14.88
CA ILE A 104 -5.49 -0.91 -16.00
C ILE A 104 -5.58 -2.41 -15.67
N PRO A 105 -5.57 -3.30 -16.67
CA PRO A 105 -5.32 -4.72 -16.43
C PRO A 105 -4.03 -4.91 -15.61
N GLY A 106 -4.13 -5.71 -14.55
CA GLY A 106 -2.99 -6.15 -13.75
C GLY A 106 -2.53 -7.54 -14.19
N TYR A 107 -1.88 -8.26 -13.28
CA TYR A 107 -1.62 -9.67 -13.46
C TYR A 107 -2.92 -10.49 -13.45
N ASP A 108 -3.06 -11.42 -14.38
CA ASP A 108 -4.22 -12.31 -14.44
C ASP A 108 -4.03 -13.47 -13.45
N GLU A 109 -4.41 -13.26 -12.19
CA GLU A 109 -4.35 -14.29 -11.17
C GLU A 109 -5.57 -15.26 -11.35
N PRO A 110 -5.35 -16.58 -11.49
CA PRO A 110 -6.40 -17.55 -11.82
C PRO A 110 -7.55 -17.68 -10.83
N ASN A 111 -7.33 -17.39 -9.56
CA ASN A 111 -8.33 -17.51 -8.50
C ASN A 111 -9.01 -16.16 -8.17
N THR A 112 -8.77 -15.14 -8.98
CA THR A 112 -9.32 -13.80 -8.81
C THR A 112 -10.45 -13.55 -9.80
N PRO A 113 -11.56 -12.88 -9.42
CA PRO A 113 -12.57 -12.44 -10.37
C PRO A 113 -11.91 -11.67 -11.54
N PRO A 114 -12.20 -12.03 -12.82
CA PRO A 114 -13.39 -12.73 -13.30
C PRO A 114 -13.23 -14.26 -13.42
N ASN A 115 -12.10 -14.83 -13.05
CA ASN A 115 -11.79 -16.25 -13.26
C ASN A 115 -12.55 -17.16 -12.29
N VAL A 116 -12.92 -16.63 -11.12
CA VAL A 116 -13.82 -17.27 -10.16
C VAL A 116 -15.16 -16.51 -10.06
N PRO A 117 -16.28 -17.21 -9.80
CA PRO A 117 -17.57 -16.55 -9.60
C PRO A 117 -17.57 -15.77 -8.29
N ILE A 118 -18.38 -14.71 -8.25
CA ILE A 118 -18.73 -14.02 -7.01
C ILE A 118 -20.25 -13.99 -6.81
N SER A 119 -20.69 -13.90 -5.56
CA SER A 119 -22.09 -13.72 -5.18
C SER A 119 -22.63 -12.37 -5.65
N ASP A 120 -23.94 -12.31 -5.92
CA ASP A 120 -24.61 -11.05 -6.28
C ASP A 120 -24.52 -10.03 -5.13
N ALA A 121 -24.46 -10.51 -3.89
CA ALA A 121 -24.29 -9.68 -2.71
C ALA A 121 -22.89 -9.03 -2.67
N LEU A 122 -21.81 -9.81 -2.84
CA LEU A 122 -20.46 -9.23 -2.93
C LEU A 122 -20.34 -8.29 -4.13
N ARG A 123 -20.91 -8.66 -5.29
CA ARG A 123 -20.96 -7.78 -6.46
C ARG A 123 -21.59 -6.43 -6.14
N ALA A 124 -22.71 -6.42 -5.42
CA ALA A 124 -23.40 -5.20 -5.03
C ALA A 124 -22.62 -4.36 -4.00
N ALA A 125 -21.75 -5.01 -3.21
CA ALA A 125 -20.90 -4.35 -2.23
C ALA A 125 -19.66 -3.66 -2.83
N LEU A 126 -19.26 -4.02 -4.06
CA LEU A 126 -18.15 -3.38 -4.77
C LEU A 126 -18.61 -2.04 -5.37
N THR A 127 -18.08 -0.93 -4.87
CA THR A 127 -18.55 0.40 -5.25
C THR A 127 -17.66 1.15 -6.23
N ASP A 128 -16.38 0.75 -6.40
CA ASP A 128 -15.52 1.35 -7.42
C ASP A 128 -16.00 0.92 -8.82
N PRO A 129 -16.52 1.83 -9.67
CA PRO A 129 -17.01 1.46 -11.00
C PRO A 129 -15.95 0.79 -11.89
N ALA A 130 -14.66 1.01 -11.61
CA ALA A 130 -13.58 0.37 -12.36
C ALA A 130 -13.53 -1.14 -12.14
N VAL A 131 -14.16 -1.70 -11.09
CA VAL A 131 -14.27 -3.16 -10.89
C VAL A 131 -15.04 -3.83 -12.03
N ILE A 132 -15.91 -3.11 -12.74
CA ILE A 132 -16.64 -3.68 -13.87
C ILE A 132 -15.83 -3.47 -15.15
N ARG A 133 -15.34 -4.57 -15.71
CA ARG A 133 -14.65 -4.61 -17.00
C ARG A 133 -15.35 -5.61 -17.91
N ASP A 134 -15.66 -5.21 -19.14
CA ASP A 134 -16.31 -6.08 -20.14
C ASP A 134 -17.61 -6.74 -19.60
N GLY A 135 -18.37 -5.99 -18.78
CA GLY A 135 -19.64 -6.44 -18.19
C GLY A 135 -19.51 -7.42 -17.02
N ARG A 136 -18.30 -7.69 -16.53
CA ARG A 136 -18.05 -8.61 -15.41
C ARG A 136 -17.24 -7.92 -14.31
N VAL A 137 -17.37 -8.38 -13.08
CA VAL A 137 -16.44 -7.98 -12.01
C VAL A 137 -15.06 -8.55 -12.34
N ASN A 138 -14.08 -7.66 -12.41
CA ASN A 138 -12.69 -7.95 -12.69
C ASN A 138 -11.80 -7.25 -11.66
N LEU A 139 -11.23 -8.03 -10.76
CA LEU A 139 -10.27 -7.63 -9.75
C LEU A 139 -8.82 -7.93 -10.17
N ASN A 140 -8.58 -8.53 -11.34
CA ASN A 140 -7.26 -8.62 -11.99
C ASN A 140 -6.87 -7.28 -12.62
N GLN A 141 -6.89 -6.22 -11.81
CA GLN A 141 -6.66 -4.85 -12.20
C GLN A 141 -5.85 -4.11 -11.13
N THR A 142 -5.09 -3.10 -11.57
CA THR A 142 -4.34 -2.22 -10.67
C THR A 142 -4.59 -0.77 -11.03
N GLY A 143 -4.59 0.10 -10.01
CA GLY A 143 -4.81 1.53 -10.18
C GLY A 143 -3.53 2.35 -10.05
N TYR A 144 -3.54 3.55 -10.59
CA TYR A 144 -2.54 4.57 -10.27
C TYR A 144 -3.08 5.98 -10.55
N VAL A 145 -2.60 6.95 -9.79
CA VAL A 145 -2.89 8.38 -10.01
C VAL A 145 -1.66 9.05 -10.58
N ARG A 146 -1.80 9.64 -11.75
CA ARG A 146 -0.77 10.45 -12.40
C ARG A 146 -0.87 11.88 -11.90
N PHE A 147 0.23 12.46 -11.43
CA PHE A 147 0.39 13.87 -11.10
C PHE A 147 1.35 14.49 -12.11
N PHE A 148 0.89 15.49 -12.86
CA PHE A 148 1.60 15.98 -14.03
C PHE A 148 1.27 17.44 -14.35
N ASP A 149 2.16 18.11 -15.07
CA ASP A 149 1.88 19.44 -15.63
C ASP A 149 0.93 19.32 -16.82
N GLY A 150 -0.31 19.79 -16.67
CA GLY A 150 -1.34 19.78 -17.70
C GLY A 150 -1.05 20.75 -18.85
N ASN A 151 -0.12 21.69 -18.69
CA ASN A 151 0.27 22.63 -19.74
C ASN A 151 1.50 22.15 -20.55
N ARG A 152 2.01 20.94 -20.28
CA ARG A 152 3.23 20.44 -20.94
C ARG A 152 3.03 20.30 -22.46
N ALA A 153 4.00 20.79 -23.22
CA ALA A 153 4.03 20.65 -24.69
C ALA A 153 4.85 19.42 -25.16
N ARG A 154 5.62 18.79 -24.26
CA ARG A 154 6.51 17.66 -24.56
C ARG A 154 6.30 16.55 -23.53
N PRO A 155 6.65 15.29 -23.86
CA PRO A 155 6.70 14.21 -22.89
C PRO A 155 7.59 14.56 -21.68
N PRO A 156 7.32 13.98 -20.49
CA PRO A 156 8.16 14.16 -19.32
C PRO A 156 9.55 13.55 -19.56
N GLU A 157 10.57 14.14 -18.95
CA GLU A 157 11.94 13.61 -18.97
C GLU A 157 12.09 12.39 -18.06
N ALA A 158 11.27 12.32 -17.00
CA ALA A 158 11.20 11.19 -16.09
C ALA A 158 9.80 10.95 -15.55
N ILE A 159 9.50 9.69 -15.27
CA ILE A 159 8.31 9.24 -14.56
C ILE A 159 8.78 8.56 -13.28
N VAL A 160 8.33 9.07 -12.13
CA VAL A 160 8.56 8.48 -10.82
C VAL A 160 7.31 7.70 -10.41
N ILE A 161 7.41 6.38 -10.36
CA ILE A 161 6.33 5.51 -9.92
C ILE A 161 6.51 5.28 -8.41
N LEU A 162 5.50 5.58 -7.59
CA LEU A 162 5.56 5.46 -6.13
C LEU A 162 4.57 4.44 -5.61
N VAL A 163 5.08 3.42 -4.93
CA VAL A 163 4.30 2.39 -4.24
C VAL A 163 4.05 2.84 -2.79
N PRO A 164 2.80 2.90 -2.33
CA PRO A 164 2.50 3.33 -0.96
C PRO A 164 2.90 2.26 0.07
N GLY A 165 2.97 2.69 1.33
CA GLY A 165 3.16 1.79 2.46
C GLY A 165 1.92 0.93 2.76
N PRO A 166 1.93 0.18 3.87
CA PRO A 166 0.71 -0.48 4.33
C PRO A 166 -0.36 0.60 4.53
N ILE A 167 -1.65 0.25 4.40
CA ILE A 167 -2.73 1.21 4.56
C ILE A 167 -2.58 2.49 3.73
N GLY A 168 -1.92 2.44 2.58
CA GLY A 168 -1.82 3.60 1.71
C GLY A 168 -2.53 3.33 0.39
N GLY A 169 -3.13 4.38 -0.15
CA GLY A 169 -3.45 4.48 -1.57
C GLY A 169 -2.59 5.56 -2.23
N ALA A 170 -2.81 5.81 -3.51
CA ALA A 170 -2.08 6.79 -4.30
C ALA A 170 -2.06 8.20 -3.67
N ASN A 171 -3.15 8.57 -3.01
CA ASN A 171 -3.31 9.87 -2.36
C ASN A 171 -2.33 10.12 -1.19
N ALA A 172 -1.73 9.08 -0.62
CA ALA A 172 -0.66 9.24 0.38
C ALA A 172 0.53 10.04 -0.16
N PHE A 173 0.74 10.04 -1.48
CA PHE A 173 1.81 10.79 -2.13
C PHE A 173 1.37 12.12 -2.72
N ARG A 174 0.09 12.54 -2.61
CA ARG A 174 -0.43 13.73 -3.31
C ARG A 174 0.44 14.98 -3.11
N PHE A 175 0.81 15.28 -1.87
CA PHE A 175 1.65 16.44 -1.55
C PHE A 175 3.07 16.30 -2.11
N LEU A 176 3.72 15.16 -1.91
CA LEU A 176 5.06 14.90 -2.45
C LEU A 176 5.06 14.94 -3.99
N ALA A 177 4.09 14.30 -4.63
CA ALA A 177 3.94 14.23 -6.07
C ALA A 177 3.76 15.62 -6.68
N THR A 178 2.87 16.43 -6.10
CA THR A 178 2.65 17.84 -6.49
C THR A 178 3.95 18.63 -6.36
N GLU A 179 4.70 18.45 -5.27
CA GLU A 179 5.97 19.15 -5.07
C GLU A 179 7.04 18.77 -6.10
N VAL A 180 7.15 17.49 -6.44
CA VAL A 180 8.10 16.99 -7.44
C VAL A 180 7.77 17.57 -8.82
N VAL A 181 6.50 17.54 -9.23
CA VAL A 181 6.06 18.12 -10.51
C VAL A 181 6.35 19.63 -10.53
N ARG A 182 6.06 20.34 -9.43
CA ARG A 182 6.29 21.78 -9.32
C ARG A 182 7.77 22.14 -9.39
N ARG A 183 8.61 21.49 -8.58
CA ARG A 183 10.06 21.78 -8.49
C ARG A 183 10.83 21.38 -9.73
N SER A 184 10.34 20.39 -10.48
CA SER A 184 10.91 20.02 -11.77
C SER A 184 10.46 20.92 -12.93
N GLY A 185 9.62 21.94 -12.68
CA GLY A 185 9.05 22.76 -13.75
C GLY A 185 8.18 21.96 -14.72
N GLY A 186 7.54 20.87 -14.24
CA GLY A 186 6.74 19.97 -15.06
C GLY A 186 7.52 18.87 -15.80
N ALA A 187 8.86 18.86 -15.72
CA ALA A 187 9.71 17.88 -16.41
C ALA A 187 9.59 16.46 -15.83
N ILE A 188 9.21 16.33 -14.55
CA ILE A 188 8.98 15.04 -13.89
C ILE A 188 7.49 14.84 -13.70
N GLU A 189 7.04 13.63 -14.02
CA GLU A 189 5.70 13.14 -13.70
C GLU A 189 5.77 12.13 -12.56
N VAL A 190 4.75 12.10 -11.69
CA VAL A 190 4.68 11.13 -10.58
C VAL A 190 3.44 10.26 -10.72
N TRP A 191 3.61 8.94 -10.68
CA TRP A 191 2.53 7.95 -10.76
C TRP A 191 2.45 7.23 -9.41
N ALA A 192 1.47 7.57 -8.58
CA ALA A 192 1.28 6.93 -7.30
C ALA A 192 0.32 5.74 -7.45
N LEU A 193 0.71 4.56 -6.98
CA LEU A 193 -0.11 3.34 -7.14
C LEU A 193 -1.30 3.32 -6.18
N ASP A 194 -2.44 2.89 -6.71
CA ASP A 194 -3.49 2.21 -5.97
C ASP A 194 -3.32 0.71 -6.22
N ARG A 195 -3.12 -0.06 -5.17
CA ARG A 195 -2.96 -1.50 -5.27
C ARG A 195 -4.27 -2.14 -5.69
N ARG A 196 -4.22 -3.37 -6.20
CA ARG A 196 -5.40 -4.19 -6.51
C ARG A 196 -6.48 -4.14 -5.42
N ALA A 197 -6.07 -4.29 -4.15
CA ALA A 197 -6.98 -4.27 -3.01
C ALA A 197 -7.72 -2.93 -2.80
N ASN A 198 -7.23 -1.81 -3.35
CA ASN A 198 -7.94 -0.54 -3.29
C ASN A 198 -9.25 -0.56 -4.11
N LEU A 199 -9.43 -1.52 -5.04
CA LEU A 199 -10.69 -1.74 -5.75
C LEU A 199 -11.81 -2.26 -4.83
N LEU A 200 -11.46 -2.77 -3.65
CA LEU A 200 -12.39 -3.23 -2.62
C LEU A 200 -12.75 -2.13 -1.62
N GLU A 201 -12.25 -0.90 -1.79
CA GLU A 201 -12.55 0.20 -0.88
C GLU A 201 -13.81 0.93 -1.32
N ASP A 202 -14.68 1.25 -0.36
CA ASP A 202 -15.78 2.18 -0.64
C ASP A 202 -15.29 3.63 -0.59
N LEU A 203 -14.82 4.12 -1.74
CA LEU A 203 -14.35 5.49 -1.89
C LEU A 203 -15.44 6.47 -2.35
N LEU A 204 -16.69 6.00 -2.51
CA LEU A 204 -17.77 6.85 -3.00
C LEU A 204 -18.04 8.08 -2.12
N PRO A 205 -18.02 7.99 -0.77
CA PRO A 205 -18.11 9.17 0.09
C PRO A 205 -16.99 10.17 -0.20
N LEU A 206 -15.74 9.70 -0.36
CA LEU A 206 -14.58 10.54 -0.61
C LEU A 206 -14.64 11.22 -1.98
N TRP A 207 -15.09 10.51 -3.02
CA TRP A 207 -15.27 11.11 -4.35
C TRP A 207 -16.34 12.20 -4.37
N ARG A 208 -17.46 11.97 -3.66
CA ARG A 208 -18.49 13.01 -3.49
C ARG A 208 -17.92 14.22 -2.76
N ALA A 209 -17.15 14.00 -1.68
CA ALA A 209 -16.53 15.07 -0.93
C ALA A 209 -15.52 15.86 -1.76
N GLU A 210 -14.67 15.19 -2.54
CA GLU A 210 -13.70 15.84 -3.43
C GLU A 210 -14.39 16.73 -4.47
N ARG A 211 -15.54 16.30 -5.02
CA ARG A 211 -16.34 17.11 -5.95
C ARG A 211 -16.96 18.35 -5.31
N MET A 212 -17.32 18.28 -4.03
CA MET A 212 -17.85 19.45 -3.30
C MET A 212 -16.72 20.41 -2.89
N GLY A 213 -15.53 19.88 -2.60
CA GLY A 213 -14.33 20.68 -2.33
C GLY A 213 -14.38 21.46 -1.01
N THR A 214 -15.19 21.04 -0.04
CA THR A 214 -15.29 21.69 1.29
C THR A 214 -14.74 20.81 2.41
N VAL A 215 -14.37 21.44 3.53
CA VAL A 215 -13.89 20.73 4.72
C VAL A 215 -15.00 19.89 5.34
N GLU A 216 -16.22 20.43 5.39
CA GLU A 216 -17.41 19.76 5.92
C GLU A 216 -17.72 18.49 5.13
N ALA A 217 -17.62 18.57 3.80
CA ALA A 217 -17.78 17.43 2.90
C ALA A 217 -16.79 16.31 3.23
N ALA A 218 -15.53 16.66 3.44
CA ALA A 218 -14.46 15.72 3.73
C ALA A 218 -14.63 15.07 5.11
N LEU A 219 -15.04 15.85 6.12
CA LEU A 219 -15.33 15.33 7.46
C LEU A 219 -16.53 14.39 7.46
N GLU A 220 -17.60 14.74 6.73
CA GLU A 220 -18.77 13.88 6.56
C GLU A 220 -18.42 12.57 5.85
N ALA A 221 -17.65 12.63 4.76
CA ALA A 221 -17.18 11.43 4.07
C ALA A 221 -16.30 10.55 4.97
N LEU A 222 -15.44 11.17 5.79
CA LEU A 222 -14.63 10.45 6.75
C LEU A 222 -15.51 9.76 7.81
N ALA A 223 -16.54 10.45 8.32
CA ALA A 223 -17.50 9.86 9.25
C ALA A 223 -18.23 8.66 8.62
N GLN A 224 -18.72 8.79 7.38
CA GLN A 224 -19.40 7.69 6.67
C GLN A 224 -18.52 6.44 6.51
N ILE A 225 -17.23 6.63 6.24
CA ILE A 225 -16.27 5.52 6.11
C ILE A 225 -15.92 4.92 7.49
N THR A 226 -15.74 5.77 8.50
CA THR A 226 -15.27 5.32 9.82
C THR A 226 -16.37 4.76 10.71
N GLU A 227 -17.62 5.18 10.50
CA GLU A 227 -18.80 4.83 11.28
C GLU A 227 -19.78 3.96 10.47
N HIS A 228 -19.31 3.30 9.41
CA HIS A 228 -20.15 2.47 8.55
C HIS A 228 -20.92 1.41 9.38
N PRO A 229 -22.25 1.25 9.21
CA PRO A 229 -23.09 0.42 10.07
C PRO A 229 -22.72 -1.08 10.04
N ASP A 230 -22.25 -1.58 8.89
CA ASP A 230 -21.73 -2.95 8.73
C ASP A 230 -20.31 -3.16 9.29
N GLY A 231 -19.78 -2.15 10.00
CA GLY A 231 -18.44 -2.21 10.55
C GLY A 231 -17.35 -1.87 9.54
N ARG A 232 -16.10 -2.09 9.97
CA ARG A 232 -14.90 -1.65 9.26
C ARG A 232 -14.63 -2.51 8.02
N GLY A 233 -14.52 -1.88 6.85
CA GLY A 233 -14.54 -2.56 5.55
C GLY A 233 -15.91 -2.54 4.88
N GLY A 234 -16.92 -1.96 5.55
CA GLY A 234 -18.27 -1.79 5.02
C GLY A 234 -18.95 -3.11 4.70
N TYR A 235 -19.87 -3.09 3.74
CA TYR A 235 -20.60 -4.29 3.30
C TYR A 235 -19.68 -5.43 2.82
N ILE A 236 -18.47 -5.14 2.32
CA ILE A 236 -17.50 -6.15 1.88
C ILE A 236 -17.00 -7.01 3.04
N ALA A 237 -16.90 -6.46 4.26
CA ALA A 237 -16.45 -7.22 5.44
C ALA A 237 -17.41 -8.35 5.82
N ASN A 238 -18.69 -8.23 5.48
CA ASN A 238 -19.69 -9.29 5.68
C ASN A 238 -19.50 -10.49 4.74
N HIS A 239 -18.62 -10.39 3.74
CA HIS A 239 -18.33 -11.43 2.74
C HIS A 239 -16.94 -12.05 2.93
N TYR A 240 -16.46 -12.11 4.17
CA TYR A 240 -15.07 -12.44 4.44
C TYR A 240 -14.60 -13.80 3.88
N GLU A 241 -15.44 -14.83 3.86
CA GLU A 241 -15.09 -16.14 3.28
C GLU A 241 -14.81 -16.03 1.78
N GLU A 242 -15.68 -15.34 1.05
CA GLU A 242 -15.58 -15.17 -0.39
C GLU A 242 -14.41 -14.27 -0.76
N VAL A 243 -14.22 -13.19 0.00
CA VAL A 243 -13.10 -12.26 -0.14
C VAL A 243 -11.76 -12.97 0.14
N GLY A 244 -11.69 -13.80 1.19
CA GLY A 244 -10.49 -14.54 1.56
C GLY A 244 -10.03 -15.52 0.49
N ARG A 245 -10.98 -16.18 -0.18
CA ARG A 245 -10.70 -17.16 -1.24
C ARG A 245 -9.84 -16.59 -2.37
N PHE A 246 -10.11 -15.36 -2.81
CA PHE A 246 -9.31 -14.74 -3.87
C PHE A 246 -8.21 -13.84 -3.34
N MET A 247 -8.42 -13.16 -2.20
CA MET A 247 -7.40 -12.25 -1.68
C MET A 247 -6.18 -13.02 -1.25
N SER A 248 -6.31 -14.18 -0.59
CA SER A 248 -5.18 -15.02 -0.16
C SER A 248 -4.19 -15.41 -1.29
N GLU A 249 -4.59 -15.25 -2.54
CA GLU A 249 -3.76 -15.54 -3.72
C GLU A 249 -2.99 -14.29 -4.20
N TRP A 250 -3.25 -13.11 -3.63
CA TRP A 250 -2.62 -11.84 -3.99
C TRP A 250 -1.27 -11.63 -3.30
N GLY A 251 -0.43 -12.66 -3.29
CA GLY A 251 0.90 -12.62 -2.71
C GLY A 251 1.89 -11.70 -3.44
N LEU A 252 3.17 -11.82 -3.09
CA LEU A 252 4.25 -11.00 -3.63
C LEU A 252 4.31 -11.02 -5.16
N ASP A 253 4.14 -12.19 -5.80
CA ASP A 253 4.17 -12.32 -7.27
C ASP A 253 3.10 -11.44 -7.93
N VAL A 254 1.85 -11.54 -7.46
CA VAL A 254 0.74 -10.71 -7.95
C VAL A 254 1.07 -9.23 -7.80
N HIS A 255 1.57 -8.82 -6.64
CA HIS A 255 1.90 -7.41 -6.38
C HIS A 255 3.03 -6.88 -7.26
N VAL A 256 4.13 -7.61 -7.44
CA VAL A 256 5.23 -7.15 -8.31
C VAL A 256 4.84 -7.17 -9.78
N ARG A 257 3.97 -8.10 -10.20
CA ARG A 257 3.44 -8.15 -11.58
C ARG A 257 2.40 -7.06 -11.85
N ASP A 258 1.57 -6.69 -10.86
CA ASP A 258 0.70 -5.51 -10.95
C ASP A 258 1.56 -4.23 -11.07
N VAL A 259 2.62 -4.10 -10.28
CA VAL A 259 3.60 -2.99 -10.42
C VAL A 259 4.26 -3.01 -11.80
N LYS A 260 4.58 -4.20 -12.34
CA LYS A 260 5.12 -4.35 -13.70
C LYS A 260 4.17 -3.80 -14.76
N ALA A 261 2.87 -4.07 -14.67
CA ALA A 261 1.89 -3.52 -15.60
C ALA A 261 1.94 -1.99 -15.64
N VAL A 262 2.03 -1.32 -14.47
CA VAL A 262 2.17 0.14 -14.39
C VAL A 262 3.51 0.62 -14.95
N VAL A 263 4.61 -0.08 -14.68
CA VAL A 263 5.93 0.21 -15.28
C VAL A 263 5.89 0.10 -16.80
N GLU A 264 5.19 -0.90 -17.34
CA GLU A 264 5.04 -1.08 -18.78
C GLU A 264 4.20 0.02 -19.41
N GLU A 265 3.13 0.48 -18.77
CA GLU A 265 2.41 1.69 -19.19
C GLU A 265 3.32 2.92 -19.21
N ALA A 266 4.17 3.11 -18.18
CA ALA A 266 5.09 4.24 -18.12
C ALA A 266 6.15 4.20 -19.23
N ARG A 267 6.63 3.00 -19.58
CA ARG A 267 7.62 2.79 -20.66
C ARG A 267 7.07 3.12 -22.06
N LYS A 268 5.75 3.20 -22.24
CA LYS A 268 5.14 3.67 -23.50
C LYS A 268 5.43 5.15 -23.75
N ILE A 269 5.81 5.91 -22.72
CA ILE A 269 6.17 7.32 -22.84
C ILE A 269 7.62 7.42 -23.35
N ALA A 270 7.75 7.69 -24.65
CA ALA A 270 9.04 7.73 -25.33
C ALA A 270 10.02 8.74 -24.69
N GLY A 271 11.24 8.28 -24.41
CA GLY A 271 12.32 9.10 -23.88
C GLY A 271 12.29 9.35 -22.38
N ALA A 272 11.22 8.96 -21.67
CA ALA A 272 11.12 9.15 -20.23
C ALA A 272 12.00 8.13 -19.46
N ARG A 273 12.77 8.61 -18.49
CA ARG A 273 13.42 7.75 -17.51
C ARG A 273 12.40 7.27 -16.49
N ILE A 274 12.32 5.96 -16.29
CA ILE A 274 11.40 5.34 -15.34
C ILE A 274 12.13 5.08 -14.03
N VAL A 275 11.70 5.71 -12.94
CA VAL A 275 12.22 5.50 -11.59
C VAL A 275 11.11 4.87 -10.75
N LEU A 276 11.37 3.73 -10.11
CA LEU A 276 10.42 3.10 -9.21
C LEU A 276 10.80 3.43 -7.77
N GLY A 277 9.85 3.75 -6.92
CA GLY A 277 10.11 3.94 -5.51
C GLY A 277 8.92 3.59 -4.66
N GLY A 278 9.08 3.78 -3.36
CA GLY A 278 7.97 3.64 -2.44
C GLY A 278 8.33 4.04 -1.01
N HIS A 279 7.31 4.04 -0.16
CA HIS A 279 7.43 4.37 1.25
C HIS A 279 7.16 3.15 2.14
N SER A 280 7.99 2.92 3.16
CA SER A 280 7.85 1.79 4.09
C SER A 280 7.76 0.45 3.34
N LEU A 281 6.66 -0.29 3.45
CA LEU A 281 6.39 -1.50 2.65
C LEU A 281 6.53 -1.26 1.14
N GLY A 282 6.13 -0.10 0.63
CA GLY A 282 6.28 0.23 -0.78
C GLY A 282 7.75 0.31 -1.22
N ALA A 283 8.66 0.74 -0.33
CA ALA A 283 10.10 0.71 -0.61
C ALA A 283 10.63 -0.73 -0.67
N ILE A 284 10.09 -1.62 0.19
CA ILE A 284 10.40 -3.05 0.17
C ILE A 284 9.91 -3.67 -1.15
N LEU A 285 8.69 -3.37 -1.57
CA LEU A 285 8.14 -3.81 -2.87
C LEU A 285 8.94 -3.28 -4.06
N ALA A 286 9.42 -2.03 -4.02
CA ALA A 286 10.27 -1.48 -5.06
C ALA A 286 11.61 -2.24 -5.19
N GLN A 287 12.20 -2.67 -4.06
CA GLN A 287 13.39 -3.53 -4.05
C GLN A 287 13.07 -4.94 -4.57
N ALA A 288 11.98 -5.54 -4.09
CA ALA A 288 11.53 -6.85 -4.53
C ALA A 288 11.30 -6.86 -6.04
N PHE A 289 10.59 -5.86 -6.58
CA PHE A 289 10.39 -5.67 -8.01
C PHE A 289 11.72 -5.64 -8.77
N ALA A 290 12.69 -4.84 -8.32
CA ALA A 290 13.99 -4.72 -9.00
C ALA A 290 14.76 -6.06 -9.01
N ALA A 291 14.62 -6.86 -7.95
CA ALA A 291 15.25 -8.18 -7.83
C ALA A 291 14.44 -9.31 -8.50
N TYR A 292 13.16 -9.09 -8.78
CA TYR A 292 12.24 -10.13 -9.26
C TYR A 292 12.61 -10.61 -10.67
N ASP A 293 12.47 -11.92 -10.93
CA ASP A 293 12.66 -12.51 -12.25
C ASP A 293 11.31 -12.64 -12.97
N PHE A 294 11.06 -11.76 -13.93
CA PHE A 294 9.88 -11.83 -14.79
C PHE A 294 10.15 -12.72 -16.00
N GLU A 295 10.17 -14.04 -15.75
CA GLU A 295 10.34 -15.07 -16.79
C GLU A 295 11.64 -14.90 -17.60
N GLY A 296 12.75 -14.70 -16.89
CA GLY A 296 14.08 -14.48 -17.48
C GLY A 296 14.44 -13.00 -17.69
N VAL A 297 13.52 -12.08 -17.39
CA VAL A 297 13.78 -10.64 -17.40
C VAL A 297 13.82 -10.11 -15.97
N PRO A 298 15.01 -9.83 -15.41
CA PRO A 298 15.08 -9.28 -14.07
C PRO A 298 14.53 -7.84 -14.04
N GLY A 299 13.72 -7.53 -13.03
CA GLY A 299 12.94 -6.29 -12.96
C GLY A 299 13.77 -5.01 -12.99
N TYR A 300 15.00 -5.02 -12.49
CA TYR A 300 15.90 -3.85 -12.59
C TYR A 300 16.19 -3.43 -14.04
N ARG A 301 16.03 -4.32 -15.04
CA ARG A 301 16.15 -3.99 -16.47
C ARG A 301 14.95 -3.21 -17.00
N LEU A 302 13.85 -3.18 -16.25
CA LEU A 302 12.62 -2.50 -16.64
C LEU A 302 12.60 -1.02 -16.20
N ILE A 303 13.48 -0.63 -15.29
CA ILE A 303 13.56 0.70 -14.66
C ILE A 303 14.98 1.28 -14.73
N HIS A 304 15.14 2.56 -14.42
CA HIS A 304 16.40 3.31 -14.48
C HIS A 304 16.97 3.66 -13.10
N GLY A 305 16.19 3.46 -12.03
CA GLY A 305 16.61 3.76 -10.67
C GLY A 305 15.53 3.40 -9.65
N VAL A 306 15.94 3.37 -8.38
CA VAL A 306 15.07 3.07 -7.25
C VAL A 306 15.11 4.19 -6.21
N ILE A 307 13.97 4.55 -5.62
CA ILE A 307 13.85 5.48 -4.48
C ILE A 307 13.25 4.75 -3.27
N LEU A 308 13.97 4.73 -2.15
CA LEU A 308 13.56 4.04 -0.92
C LEU A 308 13.28 5.06 0.18
N LEU A 309 12.01 5.27 0.52
CA LEU A 309 11.59 6.23 1.56
C LEU A 309 11.22 5.47 2.83
N ASP A 310 12.00 5.63 3.90
CA ASP A 310 11.74 5.05 5.23
C ASP A 310 11.35 3.56 5.19
N GLY A 311 11.94 2.83 4.25
CA GLY A 311 11.78 1.40 4.09
C GLY A 311 13.06 0.82 3.52
N THR A 312 13.39 -0.37 3.99
CA THR A 312 14.62 -1.08 3.65
C THR A 312 14.32 -2.57 3.70
N GLY A 313 15.01 -3.37 2.89
CA GLY A 313 15.05 -4.81 3.14
C GLY A 313 15.77 -5.01 4.47
N ILE A 314 15.05 -5.33 5.54
CA ILE A 314 15.66 -5.73 6.82
C ILE A 314 15.60 -7.25 6.88
N PRO A 315 16.71 -7.96 6.60
CA PRO A 315 16.82 -9.35 6.99
C PRO A 315 16.50 -9.50 8.48
N GLY A 316 15.56 -10.38 8.83
CA GLY A 316 15.29 -10.75 10.23
C GLY A 316 14.17 -9.98 10.95
N MET A 317 13.33 -9.20 10.26
CA MET A 317 12.10 -8.64 10.84
C MET A 317 11.00 -9.70 11.05
N SER A 318 11.07 -10.81 10.31
CA SER A 318 10.20 -11.98 10.46
C SER A 318 11.04 -13.22 10.72
N PRO A 319 10.60 -14.14 11.60
CA PRO A 319 11.23 -15.44 11.72
C PRO A 319 11.15 -16.16 10.37
N LEU A 320 12.23 -16.84 9.98
CA LEU A 320 12.17 -17.73 8.83
C LEU A 320 11.08 -18.77 9.10
N ILE A 321 10.12 -18.89 8.18
CA ILE A 321 9.05 -19.89 8.25
C ILE A 321 9.36 -21.02 7.28
N THR A 322 8.92 -22.24 7.62
CA THR A 322 9.03 -23.37 6.70
C THR A 322 7.96 -23.29 5.62
N ASP A 323 8.17 -23.97 4.49
CA ASP A 323 7.15 -24.12 3.45
C ASP A 323 5.85 -24.70 4.01
N GLU A 324 5.94 -25.65 4.95
CA GLU A 324 4.77 -26.22 5.63
C GLU A 324 4.00 -25.17 6.44
N GLN A 325 4.70 -24.31 7.20
CA GLN A 325 4.08 -23.21 7.94
C GLN A 325 3.46 -22.18 7.01
N TYR A 326 4.12 -21.86 5.90
CA TYR A 326 3.60 -20.98 4.87
C TYR A 326 2.31 -21.54 4.26
N LEU A 327 2.34 -22.79 3.79
CA LEU A 327 1.19 -23.46 3.17
C LEU A 327 0.02 -23.61 4.15
N ALA A 328 0.29 -23.97 5.41
CA ALA A 328 -0.75 -24.03 6.44
C ALA A 328 -1.39 -22.66 6.70
N GLY A 329 -0.59 -21.59 6.71
CA GLY A 329 -1.08 -20.22 6.83
C GLY A 329 -1.94 -19.82 5.63
N LEU A 330 -1.49 -20.13 4.41
CA LEU A 330 -2.23 -19.87 3.18
C LEU A 330 -3.57 -20.61 3.16
N ASP A 331 -3.60 -21.89 3.51
CA ASP A 331 -4.82 -22.68 3.57
C ASP A 331 -5.81 -22.14 4.61
N ALA A 332 -5.31 -21.64 5.74
CA ALA A 332 -6.15 -20.96 6.73
C ALA A 332 -6.77 -19.66 6.19
N LEU A 333 -6.03 -18.88 5.39
CA LEU A 333 -6.51 -17.65 4.76
C LEU A 333 -7.54 -17.91 3.65
N ARG A 334 -7.40 -19.03 2.93
CA ARG A 334 -8.34 -19.46 1.88
C ARG A 334 -9.71 -19.85 2.41
N SER A 335 -9.75 -20.37 3.63
CA SER A 335 -10.94 -20.97 4.24
C SER A 335 -11.20 -20.42 5.65
N PRO A 336 -11.40 -19.10 5.83
CA PRO A 336 -11.64 -18.53 7.14
C PRO A 336 -12.99 -19.02 7.68
N THR A 337 -13.02 -19.51 8.92
CA THR A 337 -14.27 -20.05 9.51
C THR A 337 -15.09 -19.00 10.26
N ARG A 338 -14.46 -17.88 10.60
CA ARG A 338 -15.04 -16.74 11.31
C ARG A 338 -14.40 -15.45 10.79
N PRO A 339 -15.04 -14.28 10.95
CA PRO A 339 -14.46 -12.99 10.52
C PRO A 339 -13.06 -12.74 11.08
N GLU A 340 -12.75 -13.22 12.29
CA GLU A 340 -11.42 -13.06 12.89
C GLU A 340 -10.32 -13.90 12.26
N ASP A 341 -10.69 -14.99 11.59
CA ASP A 341 -9.76 -15.85 10.85
C ASP A 341 -9.41 -15.22 9.48
N ALA A 342 -10.17 -14.19 9.08
CA ALA A 342 -9.97 -13.37 7.91
C ALA A 342 -9.31 -12.03 8.32
N PRO A 343 -7.98 -11.88 8.25
CA PRO A 343 -7.29 -10.68 8.71
C PRO A 343 -7.59 -9.42 7.87
N PHE A 344 -8.36 -9.55 6.80
CA PHE A 344 -8.90 -8.45 5.99
C PHE A 344 -10.30 -7.99 6.47
N ALA A 345 -10.91 -8.65 7.47
CA ALA A 345 -12.23 -8.33 8.01
C ALA A 345 -12.19 -7.77 9.46
N LEU A 346 -11.00 -7.56 10.04
CA LEU A 346 -10.83 -7.15 11.44
C LEU A 346 -10.44 -5.66 11.62
N HIS A 347 -10.47 -5.16 12.85
CA HIS A 347 -9.90 -3.86 13.21
C HIS A 347 -8.51 -4.02 13.86
N PRO A 348 -7.50 -3.20 13.52
CA PRO A 348 -7.48 -2.17 12.47
C PRO A 348 -7.36 -2.69 11.02
N PHE A 349 -7.42 -4.01 10.83
CA PHE A 349 -6.99 -4.74 9.64
C PHE A 349 -8.13 -5.07 8.64
N GLY A 350 -8.52 -4.09 7.81
CA GLY A 350 -9.47 -4.28 6.70
C GLY A 350 -8.81 -4.78 5.39
N PRO A 351 -9.50 -4.83 4.23
CA PRO A 351 -8.88 -5.13 2.92
C PRO A 351 -7.72 -4.16 2.59
N TYR A 352 -7.75 -2.98 3.21
CA TYR A 352 -6.71 -1.95 3.26
C TYR A 352 -5.35 -2.40 3.90
N HIS A 353 -5.35 -3.43 4.74
CA HIS A 353 -4.22 -3.89 5.57
C HIS A 353 -3.61 -5.24 5.14
N PHE A 354 -4.17 -5.87 4.12
CA PHE A 354 -3.83 -7.22 3.62
C PHE A 354 -2.33 -7.51 3.43
N GLN A 355 -1.50 -6.49 3.18
CA GLN A 355 -0.12 -6.71 2.76
C GLN A 355 0.94 -6.88 3.86
N LEU A 356 0.61 -6.68 5.14
CA LEU A 356 1.61 -6.81 6.22
C LEU A 356 2.01 -8.25 6.50
N LEU A 357 1.06 -9.20 6.42
CA LEU A 357 1.32 -10.60 6.76
C LEU A 357 1.94 -11.35 5.58
N GLU A 358 1.51 -11.09 4.35
CA GLU A 358 1.95 -11.87 3.19
C GLU A 358 3.31 -11.46 2.64
N ILE A 359 3.60 -10.17 2.50
CA ILE A 359 4.92 -9.74 2.04
C ILE A 359 5.99 -9.99 3.12
N ALA A 360 5.63 -9.83 4.40
CA ALA A 360 6.55 -10.15 5.49
C ALA A 360 6.79 -11.65 5.66
N ALA A 361 5.83 -12.51 5.27
CA ALA A 361 6.02 -13.96 5.21
C ALA A 361 6.83 -14.39 3.97
N LEU A 362 6.59 -13.78 2.81
CA LEU A 362 7.29 -14.09 1.55
C LEU A 362 8.73 -13.58 1.50
N LEU A 363 9.05 -12.52 2.25
CA LEU A 363 10.42 -12.04 2.44
C LEU A 363 11.14 -12.68 3.64
N ALA A 364 10.46 -13.58 4.37
CA ALA A 364 11.04 -14.40 5.42
C ALA A 364 11.49 -15.78 4.91
N LEU A 365 11.50 -16.00 3.59
CA LEU A 365 12.25 -17.06 2.92
C LEU A 365 13.64 -16.54 2.57
#